data_AF-A0A0R0IMN6-F1
#
_entry.id   AF-A0A0R0IMN6-F1
#
_cell.length_a   1.000
_cell.length_b   1.000
_cell.length_c   1.000
_cell.angle_alpha   90.00
_cell.angle_beta   90.00
_cell.angle_gamma   90.00
#
_symmetry.space_group_name_H-M   'P 1'
#
loop_
_entity.id
_entity.type
_entity.pdbx_description
1 polymer ?
#
loop_
_entity_poly.entity_id
_entity_poly.type
_entity_poly.pdbx_seq_one_letter_code
_entity_poly.pdbx_strand_id
1 'polypeptide(L)'
;MQFVSFDRPNLKYEVIAKTKEPIKQLGQLLIDRFRNQCGIVYCLSKSECVELSKLLSEKCKIKTVYYHSGLSAHQRVAVKKKMRFVIHNTMSKSIESYYQESGRAGRDNFSSVCIALHQKKDFSRVVCMIRNGQGYKKESFKTAMAHIYVL
;
A
#
# COMPACT_ATOMS: atom_id res chain seq x y z
N MET A 1 13.93 27.64 13.42
CA MET A 1 13.63 26.27 12.95
C MET A 1 12.13 26.07 13.07
N GLN A 2 11.38 26.06 11.96
CA GLN A 2 9.94 25.75 12.00
C GLN A 2 9.77 24.23 12.05
N PHE A 3 9.18 23.70 13.12
CA PHE A 3 8.71 22.32 13.14
C PHE A 3 7.46 22.23 12.26
N VAL A 4 7.59 21.63 11.07
CA VAL A 4 6.43 21.30 10.25
C VAL A 4 5.67 20.19 10.95
N SER A 5 4.38 20.38 11.22
CA SER A 5 3.55 19.35 11.83
C SER A 5 3.50 18.11 10.92
N PHE A 6 3.73 16.95 11.51
CA PHE A 6 3.52 15.66 10.86
C PHE A 6 2.03 15.28 10.77
N ASP A 7 1.16 16.05 11.42
CA ASP A 7 -0.26 15.76 11.43
C ASP A 7 -0.90 15.98 10.06
N ARG A 8 -1.84 15.08 9.73
CA ARG A 8 -2.62 15.09 8.49
C ARG A 8 -4.07 14.89 8.89
N PRO A 9 -4.78 15.97 9.29
CA PRO A 9 -6.14 15.85 9.85
C PRO A 9 -7.16 15.24 8.87
N ASN A 10 -6.86 15.26 7.57
CA ASN A 10 -7.68 14.65 6.54
C ASN A 10 -7.42 13.13 6.34
N LEU A 11 -6.44 12.56 7.05
CA LEU A 11 -6.00 11.17 6.89
C LEU A 11 -6.35 10.33 8.12
N LYS A 12 -7.34 9.45 7.97
CA LYS A 12 -7.75 8.51 9.02
C LYS A 12 -6.89 7.25 9.00
N TYR A 13 -6.42 6.78 10.15
CA TYR A 13 -5.66 5.54 10.29
C TYR A 13 -6.51 4.42 10.90
N GLU A 14 -6.43 3.23 10.32
CA GLU A 14 -7.14 2.03 10.79
C GLU A 14 -6.21 0.81 10.75
N VAL A 15 -6.38 -0.10 11.71
CA VAL A 15 -5.68 -1.39 11.76
C VAL A 15 -6.74 -2.49 11.78
N ILE A 16 -6.69 -3.41 10.83
CA ILE A 16 -7.69 -4.46 10.66
C ILE A 16 -6.98 -5.81 10.61
N ALA A 17 -7.43 -6.76 11.45
CA ALA A 17 -6.92 -8.12 11.41
C ALA A 17 -7.31 -8.81 10.08
N LYS A 18 -6.36 -9.52 9.46
CA LYS A 18 -6.65 -10.31 8.27
C LYS A 18 -7.52 -11.51 8.62
N THR A 19 -8.50 -11.79 7.77
CA THR A 19 -9.29 -13.03 7.86
C THR A 19 -8.51 -14.23 7.32
N LYS A 20 -9.10 -15.42 7.42
CA LYS A 20 -8.59 -16.63 6.77
C LYS A 20 -8.61 -16.53 5.23
N GLU A 21 -9.41 -15.61 4.67
CA GLU A 21 -9.54 -15.34 3.23
C GLU A 21 -9.06 -13.90 2.91
N PRO A 22 -7.76 -13.58 3.05
CA PRO A 22 -7.26 -12.20 2.97
C PRO A 22 -7.53 -11.52 1.63
N ILE A 23 -7.53 -12.27 0.54
CA ILE A 23 -7.81 -11.74 -0.81
C ILE A 23 -9.27 -11.31 -0.93
N LYS A 24 -10.20 -12.15 -0.46
CA LYS A 24 -11.63 -11.84 -0.45
C LYS A 24 -11.92 -10.64 0.45
N GLN A 25 -11.28 -10.59 1.62
CA GLN A 25 -11.38 -9.45 2.54
C GLN A 25 -10.91 -8.15 1.88
N LEU A 26 -9.73 -8.15 1.25
CA LEU A 26 -9.22 -6.95 0.58
C LEU A 26 -10.10 -6.54 -0.61
N GLY A 27 -10.56 -7.51 -1.41
CA GLY A 27 -11.48 -7.25 -2.51
C GLY A 27 -12.79 -6.60 -2.03
N GLN A 28 -13.41 -7.16 -1.00
CA GLN A 28 -14.63 -6.63 -0.40
C GLN A 28 -14.41 -5.22 0.19
N LEU A 29 -13.30 -5.02 0.89
CA LEU A 29 -12.89 -3.72 1.43
C LEU A 29 -12.80 -2.66 0.33
N LEU A 30 -12.15 -2.99 -0.80
CA LEU A 30 -12.02 -2.09 -1.94
C LEU A 30 -13.39 -1.79 -2.60
N ILE A 31 -14.24 -2.80 -2.76
CA ILE A 31 -15.56 -2.66 -3.40
C ILE A 31 -16.55 -1.87 -2.55
N ASP A 32 -16.54 -2.07 -1.23
CA ASP A 32 -17.54 -1.49 -0.33
C ASP A 32 -17.16 -0.07 0.10
N ARG A 33 -15.87 0.17 0.37
CA ARG A 33 -15.41 1.45 0.94
C ARG A 33 -14.77 2.39 -0.08
N PHE A 34 -14.23 1.84 -1.17
CA PHE A 34 -13.38 2.60 -2.09
C PHE A 34 -13.80 2.46 -3.55
N ARG A 35 -15.07 2.13 -3.79
CA ARG A 35 -15.65 2.07 -5.14
C ARG A 35 -15.38 3.39 -5.88
N ASN A 36 -14.90 3.29 -7.12
CA ASN A 36 -14.58 4.43 -7.98
C ASN A 36 -13.55 5.42 -7.39
N GLN A 37 -12.70 4.95 -6.48
CA GLN A 37 -11.62 5.74 -5.91
C GLN A 37 -10.27 5.12 -6.27
N CYS A 38 -9.29 5.96 -6.57
CA CYS A 38 -7.93 5.49 -6.75
C CYS A 38 -7.20 5.37 -5.41
N GLY A 39 -6.35 4.36 -5.29
CA GLY A 39 -5.52 4.16 -4.11
C GLY A 39 -4.31 3.29 -4.36
N ILE A 40 -3.58 3.01 -3.29
CA ILE A 40 -2.35 2.21 -3.32
C ILE A 40 -2.53 1.01 -2.40
N VAL A 41 -2.10 -0.16 -2.84
CA VAL A 41 -1.92 -1.31 -1.95
C VAL A 41 -0.44 -1.68 -1.89
N TYR A 42 0.17 -1.57 -0.71
CA TYR A 42 1.55 -2.00 -0.44
C TYR A 42 1.63 -3.48 -0.12
N CYS A 43 2.61 -4.16 -0.69
CA CYS A 43 2.90 -5.57 -0.47
C CYS A 43 4.36 -5.78 -0.09
N LEU A 44 4.65 -6.93 0.52
CA LEU A 44 5.99 -7.23 1.02
C LEU A 44 7.05 -7.33 -0.10
N SER A 45 6.66 -7.81 -1.28
CA SER A 45 7.56 -8.03 -2.42
C SER A 45 6.89 -7.71 -3.75
N LYS A 46 7.72 -7.59 -4.80
CA LYS A 46 7.24 -7.46 -6.19
C LYS A 46 6.40 -8.66 -6.61
N SER A 47 6.81 -9.88 -6.25
CA SER A 47 6.05 -11.11 -6.53
C SER A 47 4.67 -11.09 -5.89
N GLU A 48 4.57 -10.64 -4.63
CA GLU A 48 3.28 -10.51 -3.93
C GLU A 48 2.39 -9.46 -4.61
N CYS A 49 2.93 -8.35 -5.09
CA CYS A 49 2.16 -7.39 -5.87
C CYS A 49 1.59 -7.97 -7.17
N VAL A 50 2.40 -8.73 -7.92
CA VAL A 50 1.97 -9.34 -9.19
C VAL A 50 0.86 -10.36 -8.93
N GLU A 51 1.05 -11.23 -7.95
CA GLU A 51 0.04 -12.21 -7.56
C GLU A 51 -1.24 -11.54 -7.07
N LEU A 52 -1.12 -10.54 -6.19
CA LEU A 52 -2.27 -9.82 -5.65
C LEU A 52 -3.05 -9.09 -6.74
N SER A 53 -2.36 -8.42 -7.66
CA SER A 53 -2.96 -7.73 -8.81
C SER A 53 -3.77 -8.70 -9.67
N LYS A 54 -3.20 -9.87 -9.99
CA LYS A 54 -3.87 -10.94 -10.72
C LYS A 54 -5.12 -11.41 -10.00
N LEU A 55 -5.00 -11.73 -8.71
CA LEU A 55 -6.11 -12.25 -7.90
C LEU A 55 -7.25 -11.24 -7.74
N LEU A 56 -6.95 -9.96 -7.52
CA LEU A 56 -7.97 -8.89 -7.44
C LEU A 56 -8.69 -8.69 -8.77
N SER A 57 -7.97 -8.78 -9.90
CA SER A 57 -8.57 -8.69 -11.23
C SER A 57 -9.47 -9.88 -11.54
N GLU A 58 -8.98 -11.10 -11.32
CA GLU A 58 -9.71 -12.34 -11.65
C GLU A 58 -10.94 -12.54 -10.76
N LYS A 59 -10.76 -12.41 -9.43
CA LYS A 59 -11.78 -12.76 -8.42
C LYS A 59 -12.72 -11.62 -8.06
N CYS A 60 -12.25 -10.37 -8.14
CA CYS A 60 -13.01 -9.21 -7.65
C CYS A 60 -13.34 -8.19 -8.76
N LYS A 61 -12.84 -8.39 -9.98
CA LYS A 61 -13.01 -7.47 -11.13
C LYS A 61 -12.49 -6.05 -10.85
N ILE A 62 -11.45 -5.95 -10.01
CA ILE A 62 -10.82 -4.67 -9.66
C ILE A 62 -9.67 -4.39 -10.64
N LYS A 63 -9.67 -3.20 -11.22
CA LYS A 63 -8.58 -2.75 -12.10
C LYS A 63 -7.37 -2.37 -11.27
N THR A 64 -6.24 -3.01 -11.56
CA THR A 64 -4.97 -2.72 -10.90
C THR A 64 -3.86 -2.53 -11.92
N VAL A 65 -2.86 -1.71 -11.57
CA VAL A 65 -1.65 -1.50 -12.37
C VAL A 65 -0.46 -1.68 -11.44
N TYR A 66 0.38 -2.68 -11.74
CA TYR A 66 1.67 -2.82 -11.09
C TYR A 66 2.56 -1.62 -11.44
N TYR A 67 3.43 -1.23 -10.50
CA TYR A 67 4.52 -0.25 -10.66
C TYR A 67 4.70 0.26 -12.10
N HIS A 68 4.23 1.49 -12.31
CA HIS A 68 3.90 2.21 -13.55
C HIS A 68 4.74 1.99 -14.82
N SER A 69 4.77 0.79 -15.39
CA SER A 69 5.30 0.62 -16.75
C SER A 69 4.40 1.28 -17.80
N GLY A 70 3.09 1.43 -17.54
CA GLY A 70 2.10 1.88 -18.55
C GLY A 70 1.50 3.29 -18.43
N LEU A 71 1.64 3.99 -17.30
CA LEU A 71 1.04 5.33 -17.14
C LEU A 71 1.98 6.44 -17.66
N SER A 72 1.43 7.39 -18.44
CA SER A 72 2.16 8.59 -18.84
C SER A 72 2.57 9.44 -17.62
N ALA A 73 3.59 10.28 -17.76
CA ALA A 73 4.03 11.17 -16.68
C ALA A 73 2.88 12.02 -16.13
N HIS A 74 2.04 12.55 -17.02
CA HIS A 74 0.86 13.34 -16.67
C HIS A 74 -0.15 12.53 -15.87
N GLN A 75 -0.49 11.32 -16.34
CA GLN A 75 -1.42 10.42 -15.64
C GLN A 75 -0.89 10.05 -14.26
N ARG A 76 0.42 9.76 -14.12
CA ARG A 76 1.03 9.45 -12.81
C ARG A 76 0.86 10.59 -11.81
N VAL A 77 1.03 11.84 -12.24
CA VAL A 77 0.88 13.00 -11.35
C VAL A 77 -0.58 13.19 -10.94
N ALA A 78 -1.51 13.13 -11.90
CA ALA A 78 -2.94 13.27 -11.64
C ALA A 78 -3.45 12.19 -10.68
N VAL A 79 -3.12 10.93 -10.96
CA VAL A 79 -3.45 9.76 -10.13
C VAL A 79 -2.84 9.93 -8.73
N LYS A 80 -1.55 10.25 -8.61
CA LYS A 80 -0.88 10.47 -7.30
C LYS A 80 -1.53 11.56 -6.45
N LYS A 81 -2.09 12.62 -7.03
CA LYS A 81 -2.75 13.70 -6.26
C LYS A 81 -4.11 13.27 -5.68
N LYS A 82 -4.84 12.40 -6.39
CA LYS A 82 -6.22 11.99 -6.04
C LYS A 82 -6.32 10.65 -5.30
N MET A 83 -5.24 10.20 -4.68
CA MET A 83 -5.24 8.98 -3.87
C MET A 83 -6.16 9.14 -2.65
N ARG A 84 -7.22 8.33 -2.56
CA ARG A 84 -8.17 8.34 -1.43
C ARG A 84 -7.82 7.33 -0.35
N PHE A 85 -7.03 6.31 -0.69
CA PHE A 85 -6.61 5.34 0.30
C PHE A 85 -5.20 4.82 0.05
N VAL A 86 -4.58 4.38 1.14
CA VAL A 86 -3.39 3.53 1.14
C VAL A 86 -3.71 2.33 2.01
N ILE A 87 -3.56 1.12 1.47
CA ILE A 87 -3.72 -0.11 2.22
C ILE A 87 -2.37 -0.80 2.29
N HIS A 88 -1.92 -1.13 3.49
CA HIS A 88 -0.78 -2.02 3.69
C HIS A 88 -1.30 -3.44 3.78
N ASN A 89 -1.18 -4.20 2.67
CA ASN A 89 -1.45 -5.63 2.72
C ASN A 89 -0.44 -6.30 3.66
N THR A 90 0.80 -5.85 3.70
CA THR A 90 1.76 -6.25 4.73
C THR A 90 2.34 -4.98 5.35
N MET A 91 2.52 -4.97 6.67
CA MET A 91 3.10 -3.82 7.38
C MET A 91 4.48 -3.45 6.83
N SER A 92 4.76 -2.14 6.84
CA SER A 92 6.05 -1.59 6.45
C SER A 92 7.18 -2.07 7.37
N LYS A 93 8.42 -1.94 6.89
CA LYS A 93 9.62 -2.39 7.63
C LYS A 93 9.93 -1.55 8.86
N SER A 94 9.39 -0.33 8.92
CA SER A 94 9.57 0.61 10.03
C SER A 94 8.40 1.58 10.09
N ILE A 95 8.24 2.26 11.22
CA ILE A 95 7.20 3.27 11.41
C ILE A 95 7.41 4.50 10.52
N GLU A 96 8.67 4.86 10.26
CA GLU A 96 9.02 5.97 9.36
C GLU A 96 8.63 5.63 7.91
N SER A 97 8.86 4.39 7.50
CA SER A 97 8.44 3.91 6.18
C SER A 97 6.92 3.92 6.07
N TYR A 98 6.22 3.42 7.09
CA TYR A 98 4.76 3.44 7.15
C TYR A 98 4.21 4.86 7.01
N TYR A 99 4.77 5.82 7.75
CA TYR A 99 4.37 7.22 7.70
C TYR A 99 4.57 7.85 6.31
N GLN A 100 5.71 7.58 5.65
CA GLN A 100 5.96 8.08 4.29
C GLN A 100 5.03 7.44 3.25
N GLU A 101 4.72 6.16 3.42
CA GLU A 101 3.87 5.38 2.53
C GLU A 101 2.39 5.79 2.66
N SER A 102 1.90 5.94 3.89
CA SER A 102 0.55 6.39 4.22
C SER A 102 0.30 7.83 3.75
N GLY A 103 1.29 8.71 3.92
CA GLY A 103 1.25 10.12 3.51
C GLY A 103 1.10 10.37 2.00
N ARG A 104 1.00 9.31 1.18
CA ARG A 104 0.64 9.40 -0.24
C ARG A 104 -0.86 9.65 -0.46
N ALA A 105 -1.71 9.31 0.49
CA ALA A 105 -3.14 9.58 0.38
C ALA A 105 -3.48 11.05 0.72
N GLY A 106 -4.61 11.52 0.18
CA GLY A 106 -5.24 12.79 0.55
C GLY A 106 -4.38 14.02 0.38
N ARG A 107 -3.49 14.06 -0.64
CA ARG A 107 -2.60 15.22 -0.88
C ARG A 107 -3.31 16.47 -1.38
N ASP A 108 -4.57 16.32 -1.76
CA ASP A 108 -5.52 17.38 -2.09
C ASP A 108 -6.38 17.80 -0.89
N ASN A 109 -6.01 17.40 0.34
CA ASN A 109 -6.71 17.70 1.60
C ASN A 109 -8.14 17.14 1.73
N PHE A 110 -8.59 16.30 0.79
CA PHE A 110 -9.85 15.57 0.94
C PHE A 110 -9.70 14.37 1.87
N SER A 111 -10.83 13.93 2.45
CA SER A 111 -10.88 12.76 3.33
C SER A 111 -10.23 11.55 2.65
N SER A 112 -9.31 10.91 3.37
CA SER A 112 -8.57 9.76 2.90
C SER A 112 -8.28 8.80 4.05
N VAL A 113 -8.05 7.53 3.74
CA VAL A 113 -7.88 6.48 4.76
C VAL A 113 -6.60 5.68 4.53
N CYS A 114 -5.87 5.43 5.60
CA CYS A 114 -4.78 4.46 5.63
C CYS A 114 -5.19 3.25 6.46
N ILE A 115 -5.13 2.06 5.85
CA ILE A 115 -5.52 0.80 6.49
C ILE A 115 -4.34 -0.15 6.52
N ALA A 116 -3.95 -0.58 7.72
CA ALA A 116 -2.99 -1.65 7.93
C ALA A 116 -3.70 -2.99 8.12
N LEU A 117 -3.52 -3.93 7.17
CA LEU A 117 -3.98 -5.30 7.32
C LEU A 117 -2.89 -6.13 8.04
N HIS A 118 -3.22 -6.76 9.16
CA HIS A 118 -2.22 -7.49 9.96
C HIS A 118 -2.62 -8.93 10.30
N GLN A 119 -1.61 -9.80 10.42
CA GLN A 119 -1.72 -11.18 10.93
C GLN A 119 -0.36 -11.62 11.48
N LYS A 120 -0.35 -12.53 12.46
CA LYS A 120 0.88 -12.97 13.14
C LYS A 120 1.99 -13.43 12.17
N LYS A 121 1.62 -14.15 11.09
CA LYS A 121 2.60 -14.63 10.08
C LYS A 121 3.29 -13.51 9.31
N ASP A 122 2.65 -12.36 9.14
CA ASP A 122 3.24 -11.22 8.43
C ASP A 122 4.37 -10.59 9.23
N PHE A 123 4.25 -10.53 10.57
CA PHE A 123 5.33 -10.05 11.43
C PHE A 123 6.60 -10.89 11.26
N SER A 124 6.46 -12.22 11.28
CA SER A 124 7.59 -13.13 11.09
C SER A 124 8.26 -12.94 9.71
N ARG A 125 7.46 -12.73 8.66
CA ARG A 125 7.96 -12.46 7.30
C ARG A 125 8.70 -11.13 7.21
N VAL A 126 8.17 -10.07 7.83
CA VAL A 126 8.81 -8.75 7.90
C VAL A 126 10.14 -8.84 8.66
N VAL A 127 10.16 -9.49 9.83
CA VAL A 127 11.38 -9.68 10.63
C VAL A 127 12.43 -10.49 9.87
N CYS A 128 12.04 -11.58 9.21
CA CYS A 128 12.96 -12.38 8.38
C CYS A 128 13.54 -11.54 7.23
N MET A 129 12.70 -10.76 6.55
CA MET A 129 13.16 -9.85 5.49
C MET A 129 14.12 -8.78 6.02
N ILE A 130 13.89 -8.23 7.21
CA ILE A 130 14.80 -7.25 7.83
C ILE A 130 16.15 -7.90 8.19
N ARG A 131 16.13 -9.09 8.81
CA ARG A 131 17.34 -9.82 9.22
C ARG A 131 18.20 -10.25 8.03
N ASN A 132 17.60 -10.79 6.98
CA ASN A 132 18.31 -11.17 5.75
C ASN A 132 18.92 -9.97 5.02
N GLY A 133 18.51 -8.74 5.38
CA GLY A 133 19.01 -7.50 4.79
C GLY A 133 20.26 -6.91 5.37
N GLN A 134 20.65 -7.35 6.56
CA GLN A 134 21.78 -6.74 7.25
C GLN A 134 23.13 -7.19 6.67
N GLY A 135 23.16 -8.15 5.73
CA GLY A 135 24.39 -8.71 5.13
C GLY A 135 24.59 -8.54 3.62
N TYR A 136 23.70 -7.85 2.88
CA TYR A 136 23.76 -7.78 1.41
C TYR A 136 23.97 -6.35 0.87
N LYS A 137 24.73 -6.22 -0.24
CA LYS A 137 25.03 -4.95 -0.93
C LYS A 137 23.75 -4.16 -1.25
N LYS A 138 23.81 -2.85 -0.95
CA LYS A 138 22.74 -1.82 -0.90
C LYS A 138 21.84 -1.73 -2.13
N GLU A 139 22.29 -2.17 -3.31
CA GLU A 139 21.56 -2.07 -4.59
C GLU A 139 20.47 -3.15 -4.73
N SER A 140 20.77 -4.39 -4.37
CA SER A 140 19.86 -5.54 -4.42
C SER A 140 18.89 -5.58 -3.23
N PHE A 141 19.22 -4.88 -2.13
CA PHE A 141 18.36 -4.76 -0.95
C PHE A 141 17.35 -3.60 -1.01
N LYS A 142 17.38 -2.79 -2.08
CA LYS A 142 16.27 -1.90 -2.46
C LYS A 142 15.08 -2.66 -3.06
N THR A 143 14.76 -3.85 -2.55
CA THR A 143 13.36 -4.27 -2.60
C THR A 143 12.64 -3.49 -1.50
N ALA A 144 12.48 -2.18 -1.74
CA ALA A 144 11.44 -1.40 -1.08
C ALA A 144 10.12 -2.19 -1.21
N MET A 145 9.25 -2.09 -0.21
CA MET A 145 7.89 -2.62 -0.32
C MET A 145 7.34 -2.25 -1.70
N ALA A 146 6.86 -3.24 -2.43
CA ALA A 146 6.27 -2.99 -3.73
C ALA A 146 4.84 -2.50 -3.52
N HIS A 147 4.27 -1.85 -4.52
CA HIS A 147 2.88 -1.44 -4.45
C HIS A 147 2.19 -1.58 -5.81
N ILE A 148 0.88 -1.78 -5.74
CA ILE A 148 -0.01 -1.71 -6.89
C ILE A 148 -0.89 -0.47 -6.78
N TYR A 149 -1.22 0.11 -7.92
CA TYR A 149 -2.24 1.14 -8.02
C TYR A 149 -3.59 0.46 -8.26
N VAL A 150 -4.57 0.80 -7.44
CA VAL A 150 -5.97 0.49 -7.69
C VAL A 150 -6.56 1.72 -8.37
N LEU A 151 -7.17 1.53 -9.55
CA LEU A 151 -7.66 2.59 -10.42
C LEU A 151 -9.19 2.62 -10.47
#